data_AF-A0A8T9SIW3-F1
#
_entry.id   AF-A0A8T9SIW3-F1
#
_cell.length_a   1.000
_cell.length_b   1.000
_cell.length_c   1.000
_cell.angle_alpha   90.00
_cell.angle_beta   90.00
_cell.angle_gamma   90.00
#
_symmetry.space_group_name_H-M   'P 1'
#
loop_
_entity.id
_entity.type
_entity.pdbx_description
1 polymer ?
#
loop_
_entity_poly.entity_id
_entity_poly.type
_entity_poly.pdbx_seq_one_letter_code
_entity_poly.pdbx_strand_id
1 'polypeptide(L)' 'MLLRGSSKGTSTDANGNYTLEVPAGTDNTLIFGYGGYDDEEVRSRGNQPVNVTLTPRAKSRRR' A
#
# COMPACT_ATOMS: atom_id res chain seq x y z
N MET A 1 5.04 0.24 -1.57
CA MET A 1 4.17 -0.29 -0.49
C MET A 1 5.00 -0.52 0.76
N LEU A 2 4.47 -0.20 1.94
CA LEU A 2 5.16 -0.36 3.22
C LEU A 2 4.25 -1.05 4.25
N LEU A 3 4.78 -1.95 5.08
CA LEU A 3 4.06 -2.48 6.24
C LEU A 3 4.11 -1.46 7.39
N ARG A 4 2.95 -1.00 7.86
CA ARG A 4 2.83 -0.05 8.98
C ARG A 4 3.52 -0.59 10.22
N GLY A 5 4.35 0.24 10.83
CA GLY A 5 5.12 -0.13 12.04
C GLY A 5 6.31 -1.05 11.77
N SER A 6 6.59 -1.36 10.50
CA SER A 6 7.77 -2.11 10.09
C SER A 6 8.59 -1.31 9.08
N SER A 7 9.90 -1.57 9.03
CA SER A 7 10.76 -1.10 7.94
C SER A 7 10.68 -2.00 6.70
N LYS A 8 9.86 -3.07 6.76
CA LYS A 8 9.62 -3.96 5.62
C LYS A 8 8.68 -3.30 4.61
N GLY A 9 9.18 -3.05 3.42
CA GLY A 9 8.40 -2.57 2.28
C GLY A 9 8.76 -3.34 1.03
N THR A 10 7.92 -3.21 0.01
CA THR A 10 8.17 -3.76 -1.32
C THR A 10 7.67 -2.76 -2.37
N SER A 11 8.23 -2.86 -3.56
CA SER A 11 7.78 -2.08 -4.72
C SER A 11 6.88 -2.94 -5.58
N THR A 12 5.91 -2.30 -6.23
CA THR A 12 5.03 -2.96 -7.19
C THR A 12 5.74 -3.09 -8.53
N ASP A 13 5.53 -4.21 -9.25
CA ASP A 13 6.05 -4.41 -10.60
C ASP A 13 5.29 -3.57 -11.65
N ALA A 14 5.72 -3.65 -12.92
CA ALA A 14 5.08 -2.92 -14.02
C ALA A 14 3.63 -3.37 -14.30
N ASN A 15 3.24 -4.56 -13.86
CA ASN A 15 1.91 -5.13 -14.06
C ASN A 15 0.98 -4.87 -12.85
N GLY A 16 1.47 -4.22 -11.79
CA GLY A 16 0.70 -3.99 -10.57
C GLY A 16 0.79 -5.10 -9.53
N ASN A 17 1.59 -6.15 -9.74
CA ASN A 17 1.77 -7.21 -8.75
C ASN A 17 2.83 -6.84 -7.72
N TYR A 18 2.66 -7.37 -6.52
CA TYR A 18 3.60 -7.18 -5.43
C TYR A 18 3.63 -8.41 -4.53
N THR A 19 4.77 -8.65 -3.89
CA THR A 19 4.94 -9.71 -2.90
C THR A 19 5.61 -9.10 -1.68
N LEU A 20 5.02 -9.30 -0.49
CA LEU A 20 5.58 -8.85 0.78
C LEU A 20 5.38 -9.94 1.82
N GLU A 21 6.45 -10.33 2.48
CA GLU A 21 6.40 -11.21 3.63
C GLU A 21 5.92 -10.43 4.86
N VAL A 22 4.78 -10.84 5.40
CA VAL A 22 4.18 -10.25 6.59
C VAL A 22 4.13 -11.27 7.74
N PRO A 23 4.21 -10.83 9.01
CA PRO A 23 4.04 -11.73 10.15
C PRO A 23 2.69 -12.46 10.12
N ALA A 24 2.73 -13.78 10.34
CA ALA A 24 1.52 -14.61 10.40
C ALA A 24 0.70 -14.29 11.66
N GLY A 25 -0.63 -14.41 11.55
CA GLY A 25 -1.54 -14.31 12.70
C GLY A 25 -1.82 -12.90 13.23
N THR A 26 -1.33 -11.85 12.56
CA THR A 26 -1.60 -10.45 12.93
C THR A 26 -2.32 -9.72 11.79
N ASP A 27 -3.27 -8.83 12.12
CA ASP A 27 -3.82 -7.88 11.16
C ASP A 27 -2.72 -6.92 10.71
N ASN A 28 -2.26 -7.06 9.47
CA ASN A 28 -1.18 -6.26 8.92
C ASN A 28 -1.77 -5.03 8.21
N THR A 29 -1.30 -3.83 8.52
CA THR A 29 -1.72 -2.63 7.78
C THR A 29 -0.67 -2.29 6.73
N LEU A 30 -1.07 -2.32 5.46
CA LEU A 30 -0.23 -1.98 4.33
C LEU A 30 -0.50 -0.53 3.93
N ILE A 31 0.55 0.23 3.70
CA ILE A 31 0.50 1.63 3.25
C ILE A 31 0.93 1.66 1.79
N PHE A 32 0.03 2.11 0.93
CA PHE A 32 0.24 2.26 -0.50
C PHE A 32 0.43 3.75 -0.81
N GLY A 33 1.67 4.14 -1.02
CA GLY A 33 2.02 5.48 -1.50
C GLY A 33 2.56 5.41 -2.92
N TYR A 34 2.08 6.30 -3.78
CA TYR A 34 2.60 6.48 -5.13
C TYR A 34 2.70 7.97 -5.46
N GLY A 35 3.76 8.38 -6.16
CA GLY A 35 4.00 9.79 -6.48
C GLY A 35 2.82 10.42 -7.22
N GLY A 36 2.21 11.45 -6.63
CA GLY A 36 1.04 12.12 -7.20
C GLY A 36 -0.32 11.53 -6.81
N TYR A 37 -0.35 10.54 -5.92
CA TYR A 37 -1.56 9.94 -5.34
C TYR A 37 -1.58 10.16 -3.83
N ASP A 38 -2.76 10.03 -3.23
CA ASP A 38 -2.90 10.00 -1.78
C ASP A 38 -2.48 8.64 -1.24
N ASP A 39 -1.88 8.64 -0.04
CA ASP A 39 -1.43 7.42 0.63
C ASP A 39 -2.66 6.66 1.15
N GLU A 40 -2.82 5.41 0.72
CA GLU A 40 -3.96 4.57 1.11
C GLU A 40 -3.50 3.51 2.12
N GLU A 41 -4.25 3.37 3.21
CA GLU A 41 -3.98 2.38 4.26
C GLU A 41 -4.96 1.21 4.17
N VAL A 42 -4.46 0.01 3.89
CA VAL A 42 -5.31 -1.18 3.74
C VAL A 42 -4.90 -2.27 4.71
N ARG A 43 -5.89 -2.78 5.44
CA ARG A 43 -5.70 -3.90 6.37
C ARG A 43 -5.73 -5.21 5.60
N SER A 44 -4.60 -5.92 5.60
CA SER A 44 -4.49 -7.29 5.12
C SER A 44 -4.79 -8.26 6.26
N ARG A 45 -5.79 -9.12 6.04
CA ARG A 45 -6.18 -10.20 6.96
C ARG A 45 -5.69 -11.54 6.39
N GLY A 46 -4.56 -12.02 6.90
CA GLY A 46 -3.97 -13.29 6.46
C GLY A 46 -3.45 -13.27 5.02
N ASN A 47 -3.54 -14.41 4.33
CA ASN A 47 -3.00 -14.62 2.98
C ASN A 47 -3.97 -14.23 1.86
N GLN A 48 -4.95 -13.37 2.13
CA GLN A 48 -5.92 -12.95 1.12
C GLN A 48 -5.29 -11.89 0.19
N PRO A 49 -5.52 -11.98 -1.14
CA PRO A 49 -5.13 -10.92 -2.05
C PRO A 49 -5.88 -9.62 -1.69
N VAL A 50 -5.15 -8.52 -1.67
CA VAL A 50 -5.70 -7.19 -1.35
C VAL A 50 -5.60 -6.34 -2.61
N ASN A 51 -6.74 -5.92 -3.15
CA ASN A 51 -6.77 -4.97 -4.26
C ASN A 51 -6.98 -3.57 -3.70
N VAL A 52 -6.14 -2.63 -4.12
CA VAL A 52 -6.18 -1.24 -3.68
C VAL A 52 -6.24 -0.33 -4.89
N THR A 53 -7.15 0.62 -4.88
CA THR A 53 -7.25 1.67 -5.90
C THR A 53 -6.78 2.97 -5.27
N LEU A 54 -5.66 3.50 -5.76
CA LEU A 54 -5.14 4.78 -5.28
C LEU A 54 -5.94 5.93 -5.87
N THR A 55 -6.23 6.92 -5.03
CA THR A 55 -6.88 8.15 -5.48
C THR A 55 -5.81 9.15 -5.92
N PRO A 56 -5.89 9.69 -7.15
CA PRO A 56 -4.99 10.75 -7.59
C PRO A 56 -5.07 11.93 -6.62
N ARG A 57 -3.93 12.37 -6.12
CA ARG A 57 -3.89 13.50 -5.20
C ARG A 57 -4.30 14.72 -6.01
N ALA A 58 -5.42 15.32 -5.66
CA ALA A 58 -5.84 16.55 -6.29
C ALA A 58 -4.68 17.55 -6.13
N LYS A 59 -4.04 17.95 -7.24
CA LYS A 59 -3.17 19.11 -7.24
C LYS A 59 -4.07 20.24 -6.77
N SER A 60 -3.97 20.61 -5.49
CA SER A 60 -4.50 21.87 -5.03
C SER A 60 -3.69 22.93 -5.80
N ARG A 61 -4.25 23.33 -6.94
CA ARG A 61 -3.76 24.45 -7.74
C ARG A 61 -4.02 25.65 -6.86
N ARG A 62 -3.06 25.98 -5.99
CA ARG A 62 -3.02 27.26 -5.30
C ARG A 62 -3.00 28.32 -6.40
N ARG A 63 -4.13 29.00 -6.53
CA ARG A 63 -4.35 30.14 -7.42
C ARG A 63 -3.62 31.35 -6.87
#